data_AF-A0A1R3FZ41-F1
#
_entry.id   AF-A0A1R3FZ41-F1
#
_cell.length_a   1.000
_cell.length_b   1.000
_cell.length_c   1.000
_cell.angle_alpha   90.00
_cell.angle_beta   90.00
_cell.angle_gamma   90.00
#
_symmetry.space_group_name_H-M   'P 1'
#
loop_
_entity.id
_entity.type
_entity.pdbx_description
1 polymer ?
#
loop_
_entity_poly.entity_id
_entity_poly.type
_entity_poly.pdbx_seq_one_letter_code
_entity_poly.pdbx_strand_id
1 'polypeptide(L)'
;MNLGDLHKIWEVKALKRKPGEEEARKMLEKIAKQVQPIMKNHKWKVKLLSEFCEGFDIPGRRLGGFSRQPALSSLRQTALAAAENRKRLGSLLPTGPKRLGGDNTIKDALSPIQAAAIVAERRLQDDI
;
A
#
# COMPACT_ATOMS: atom_id res chain seq x y z
N MET A 1 -18.71 15.85 -42.52
CA MET A 1 -17.62 15.29 -41.69
C MET A 1 -18.06 13.92 -41.18
N ASN A 2 -17.26 12.86 -41.36
CA ASN A 2 -17.64 11.50 -40.99
C ASN A 2 -17.73 11.37 -39.46
N LEU A 3 -18.94 11.11 -38.92
CA LEU A 3 -19.19 10.88 -37.48
C LEU A 3 -18.37 9.72 -36.90
N GLY A 4 -17.88 8.82 -37.74
CA GLY A 4 -17.00 7.72 -37.37
C GLY A 4 -15.64 8.15 -36.82
N ASP A 5 -15.20 9.39 -37.07
CA ASP A 5 -13.88 9.89 -36.69
C ASP A 5 -13.85 10.67 -35.36
N LEU A 6 -15.01 10.96 -34.75
CA LEU A 6 -15.07 11.80 -33.55
C LEU A 6 -14.75 11.03 -32.26
N HIS A 7 -15.15 9.76 -32.19
CA HIS A 7 -15.10 8.93 -30.98
C HIS A 7 -13.98 7.89 -31.05
N LYS A 8 -12.74 8.39 -31.14
CA LYS A 8 -11.54 7.55 -31.27
C LYS A 8 -10.43 7.97 -30.30
N ILE A 9 -9.41 7.11 -30.25
CA ILE A 9 -8.11 7.40 -29.64
C ILE A 9 -7.29 8.17 -30.67
N TRP A 10 -6.77 9.34 -30.30
CA TRP A 10 -6.01 10.20 -31.21
C TRP A 10 -4.52 9.85 -31.24
N GLU A 11 -3.93 9.58 -30.08
CA GLU A 11 -2.52 9.26 -29.94
C GLU A 11 -2.32 7.97 -29.15
N VAL A 12 -1.36 7.15 -29.59
CA VAL A 12 -0.93 5.93 -28.88
C VAL A 12 0.57 6.02 -28.64
N LYS A 13 1.01 5.86 -27.38
CA LYS A 13 2.41 6.05 -26.98
C LYS A 13 2.91 4.94 -26.07
N ALA A 14 3.93 4.22 -26.52
CA ALA A 14 4.69 3.25 -25.70
C ALA A 14 5.86 3.93 -24.97
N LEU A 15 6.42 3.27 -23.96
CA LEU A 15 7.57 3.76 -23.19
C LEU A 15 8.89 3.52 -23.94
N LYS A 16 9.49 4.61 -24.45
CA LYS A 16 10.72 4.60 -25.29
C LYS A 16 12.00 4.04 -24.65
N ARG A 17 12.01 3.76 -23.34
CA ARG A 17 13.23 3.41 -22.58
C ARG A 17 13.23 1.97 -22.07
N LYS A 18 12.21 1.19 -22.37
CA LYS A 18 12.05 -0.19 -21.88
C LYS A 18 12.30 -1.19 -23.01
N PRO A 19 12.89 -2.37 -22.70
CA PRO A 19 12.93 -3.45 -23.68
C PRO A 19 11.49 -3.86 -24.04
N GLY A 20 11.21 -4.10 -25.32
CA GLY A 20 9.87 -4.52 -25.77
C GLY A 20 8.91 -3.39 -26.18
N GLU A 21 9.41 -2.17 -26.46
CA GLU A 21 8.58 -1.03 -26.91
C GLU A 21 7.65 -1.40 -28.10
N GLU A 22 8.15 -2.17 -29.07
CA GLU A 22 7.37 -2.56 -30.24
C GLU A 22 6.20 -3.49 -29.89
N GLU A 23 6.40 -4.41 -28.96
CA GLU A 23 5.36 -5.33 -28.51
C GLU A 23 4.29 -4.60 -27.72
N ALA A 24 4.71 -3.69 -26.83
CA ALA A 24 3.82 -2.81 -26.09
C ALA A 24 2.99 -1.94 -27.05
N ARG A 25 3.62 -1.36 -28.08
CA ARG A 25 2.89 -0.57 -29.09
C ARG A 25 1.87 -1.41 -29.85
N LYS A 26 2.25 -2.61 -30.31
CA LYS A 26 1.33 -3.55 -30.97
C LYS A 26 0.15 -3.92 -30.06
N MET A 27 0.39 -4.09 -28.76
CA MET A 27 -0.67 -4.37 -27.79
C MET A 27 -1.62 -3.19 -27.63
N LEU A 28 -1.10 -1.97 -27.48
CA LEU A 28 -1.91 -0.75 -27.40
C LEU A 28 -2.77 -0.53 -28.67
N GLU A 29 -2.21 -0.81 -29.85
CA GLU A 29 -2.95 -0.76 -31.12
C GLU A 29 -4.08 -1.81 -31.18
N LYS A 30 -3.85 -3.03 -30.66
CA LYS A 30 -4.89 -4.07 -30.56
C LYS A 30 -6.02 -3.64 -29.62
N ILE A 31 -5.67 -3.11 -28.45
CA ILE A 31 -6.63 -2.61 -27.46
C ILE A 31 -7.46 -1.47 -28.08
N ALA A 32 -6.80 -0.52 -28.75
CA ALA A 32 -7.47 0.59 -29.41
C ALA A 32 -8.52 0.13 -30.44
N LYS A 33 -8.23 -0.94 -31.20
CA LYS A 33 -9.20 -1.55 -32.13
C LYS A 33 -10.35 -2.23 -31.40
N GLN A 34 -10.06 -2.94 -30.32
CA GLN A 34 -11.06 -3.69 -29.56
C GLN A 34 -12.08 -2.77 -28.86
N VAL A 35 -11.66 -1.62 -28.34
CA VAL A 35 -12.53 -0.70 -27.60
C VAL A 35 -13.32 0.26 -28.49
N GLN A 36 -13.06 0.29 -29.81
CA GLN A 36 -13.77 1.19 -30.73
C GLN A 36 -15.32 1.10 -30.67
N PRO A 37 -15.94 -0.10 -30.63
CA PRO A 37 -17.40 -0.20 -30.56
C PRO A 37 -17.98 0.45 -29.29
N ILE A 38 -17.37 0.23 -28.13
CA ILE A 38 -17.84 0.84 -26.87
C ILE A 38 -17.62 2.35 -26.85
N MET A 39 -16.50 2.83 -27.41
CA MET A 39 -16.25 4.27 -27.54
C MET A 39 -17.30 4.97 -28.41
N LYS A 40 -17.74 4.34 -29.50
CA LYS A 40 -18.81 4.86 -30.36
C LYS A 40 -20.16 4.88 -29.65
N ASN A 41 -20.51 3.80 -28.95
CA ASN A 41 -21.78 3.70 -28.21
C ASN A 41 -21.89 4.76 -27.11
N HIS A 42 -20.80 4.99 -26.36
CA HIS A 42 -20.77 5.95 -25.26
C HIS A 42 -20.24 7.33 -25.63
N LYS A 43 -20.01 7.59 -26.92
CA LYS A 43 -19.51 8.87 -27.45
C LYS A 43 -18.19 9.32 -26.79
N TRP A 44 -17.35 8.38 -26.40
CA TRP A 44 -16.08 8.66 -25.72
C TRP A 44 -15.01 9.15 -26.70
N LYS A 45 -14.15 10.05 -26.21
CA LYS A 45 -12.99 10.57 -26.92
C LYS A 45 -11.77 10.45 -26.03
N VAL A 46 -10.70 9.84 -26.53
CA VAL A 46 -9.45 9.66 -25.78
C VAL A 46 -8.35 10.36 -26.55
N LYS A 47 -7.71 11.37 -25.93
CA LYS A 47 -6.63 12.10 -26.58
C LYS A 47 -5.38 11.24 -26.70
N LEU A 48 -4.98 10.59 -25.60
CA LEU A 48 -3.75 9.82 -25.53
C LEU A 48 -4.01 8.50 -24.80
N LEU A 49 -3.60 7.40 -25.42
CA LEU A 49 -3.47 6.09 -24.80
C LEU A 49 -1.98 5.79 -24.64
N SER A 50 -1.49 5.77 -23.40
CA SER A 50 -0.07 5.53 -23.14
C SER A 50 0.18 4.37 -22.19
N GLU A 51 1.27 3.66 -22.43
CA GLU A 51 1.83 2.72 -21.46
C GLU A 51 2.33 3.49 -20.22
N PHE A 52 2.06 2.94 -19.04
CA PHE A 52 2.57 3.43 -17.76
C PHE A 52 3.14 2.27 -16.95
N CYS A 53 4.24 2.51 -16.25
CA CYS A 53 4.87 1.56 -15.33
C CYS A 53 5.22 2.35 -14.07
N GLU A 54 4.36 2.28 -13.05
CA GLU A 54 4.68 2.74 -11.70
C GLU A 54 5.66 1.73 -11.11
N GLY A 55 6.72 2.18 -10.43
CA GLY A 55 7.95 1.43 -10.11
C GLY A 55 7.83 0.21 -9.19
N PHE A 56 6.82 -0.63 -9.36
CA PHE A 56 6.62 -1.91 -8.69
C PHE A 56 7.33 -3.07 -9.39
N ASP A 57 7.86 -2.86 -10.61
CA ASP A 57 8.70 -3.83 -11.32
C ASP A 57 10.16 -3.85 -10.81
N ILE A 58 10.46 -3.14 -9.71
CA ILE A 58 11.77 -3.17 -9.07
C ILE A 58 11.80 -4.38 -8.13
N PRO A 59 12.87 -5.21 -8.12
CA PRO A 59 13.00 -6.26 -7.12
C PRO A 59 12.82 -5.68 -5.71
N GLY A 60 11.85 -6.22 -4.96
CA GLY A 60 11.47 -5.70 -3.66
C GLY A 60 12.67 -5.62 -2.71
N ARG A 61 12.84 -4.47 -2.03
CA ARG A 61 13.87 -4.27 -1.03
C ARG A 61 13.31 -4.58 0.36
N ARG A 62 13.87 -5.60 1.03
CA ARG A 62 13.51 -5.92 2.42
C ARG A 62 13.91 -4.75 3.34
N LEU A 63 12.93 -4.12 3.98
CA LEU A 63 13.14 -3.00 4.91
C LEU A 63 13.50 -3.45 6.34
N GLY A 64 13.93 -4.70 6.52
CA GLY A 64 14.29 -5.27 7.81
C GLY A 64 15.48 -6.23 7.72
N GLY A 65 16.27 -6.32 8.79
CA GLY A 65 17.44 -7.17 8.86
C GLY A 65 17.11 -8.68 8.85
N PHE A 66 18.02 -9.51 8.33
CA PHE A 66 17.89 -10.96 8.35
C PHE A 66 17.77 -11.47 9.79
N SER A 67 16.57 -11.83 10.24
CA SER A 67 16.40 -12.56 11.48
C SER A 67 16.68 -14.04 11.20
N ARG A 68 17.95 -14.43 11.25
CA ARG A 68 18.26 -15.86 11.41
C ARG A 68 17.89 -16.21 12.85
N GLN A 69 17.14 -17.29 13.03
CA GLN A 69 16.88 -17.83 14.36
C GLN A 69 18.25 -18.08 15.03
N PRO A 70 18.54 -17.50 16.21
CA PRO A 70 19.78 -17.79 16.91
C PRO A 70 19.82 -19.28 17.29
N ALA A 71 21.02 -19.84 17.40
CA ALA A 71 21.19 -21.20 17.90
C ALA A 71 20.58 -21.34 19.31
N LEU A 72 20.02 -22.50 19.64
CA LEU A 72 19.33 -22.70 20.92
C LEU A 72 20.22 -22.39 22.13
N SER A 73 21.52 -22.66 22.01
CA SER A 73 22.52 -22.36 23.05
C SER A 73 22.73 -20.86 23.28
N SER A 74 22.65 -20.03 22.23
CA SER A 74 22.85 -18.58 22.30
C SER A 74 21.55 -17.79 22.51
N LEU A 75 20.41 -18.47 22.59
CA LEU A 75 19.10 -17.84 22.69
C LEU A 75 18.96 -16.96 23.94
N ARG A 76 19.52 -17.39 25.08
CA ARG A 76 19.52 -16.60 26.32
C ARG A 76 20.34 -15.32 26.20
N GLN A 77 21.54 -15.42 25.61
CA GLN A 77 22.45 -14.28 25.44
C GLN A 77 21.88 -13.25 24.46
N THR A 78 21.33 -13.72 23.34
CA THR A 78 20.68 -12.85 22.34
C THR A 78 19.44 -12.17 22.90
N ALA A 79 18.63 -12.88 23.70
CA ALA A 79 17.47 -12.29 24.37
C ALA A 79 17.88 -11.21 25.39
N LEU A 80 18.93 -11.46 26.19
CA LEU A 80 19.47 -10.50 27.15
C LEU A 80 19.97 -9.24 26.43
N ALA A 81 20.83 -9.40 25.41
CA ALA A 81 21.35 -8.28 24.62
C ALA A 81 20.23 -7.48 23.95
N ALA A 82 19.19 -8.14 23.44
CA ALA A 82 18.02 -7.45 22.87
C ALA A 82 17.24 -6.66 23.94
N ALA A 83 17.09 -7.18 25.15
CA ALA A 83 16.43 -6.48 26.26
C ALA A 83 17.22 -5.25 26.70
N GLU A 84 18.54 -5.35 26.82
CA GLU A 84 19.43 -4.23 27.14
C GLU A 84 19.36 -3.14 26.06
N ASN A 85 19.40 -3.54 24.77
CA ASN A 85 19.26 -2.62 23.65
C ASN A 85 17.91 -1.90 23.67
N ARG A 86 16.80 -2.58 24.01
CA ARG A 86 15.49 -1.94 24.18
C ARG A 86 15.47 -0.95 25.34
N LYS A 87 16.07 -1.31 26.48
CA LYS A 87 16.19 -0.42 27.64
C LYS A 87 16.97 0.85 27.29
N ARG A 88 18.11 0.69 26.60
CA ARG A 88 18.94 1.80 26.12
C ARG A 88 18.19 2.67 25.11
N LEU A 89 17.58 2.08 24.08
CA LEU A 89 16.83 2.82 23.06
C LEU A 89 15.61 3.54 23.64
N GLY A 90 14.90 2.92 24.59
CA GLY A 90 13.78 3.54 25.29
C GLY A 90 14.18 4.72 26.17
N SER A 91 15.45 4.80 26.61
CA SER A 91 15.99 5.97 27.32
C SER A 91 16.44 7.09 26.38
N LEU A 92 16.84 6.76 25.14
CA LEU A 92 17.44 7.73 24.21
C LEU A 92 16.43 8.35 23.25
N LEU A 93 15.36 7.62 22.92
CA LEU A 93 14.35 8.05 21.96
C LEU A 93 13.06 8.43 22.71
N PRO A 94 12.29 9.42 22.21
CA PRO A 94 10.95 9.67 22.74
C PRO A 94 10.15 8.38 22.65
N THR A 95 9.30 8.14 23.66
CA THR A 95 8.44 6.96 23.69
C THR A 95 7.72 6.86 22.36
N GLY A 96 7.96 5.75 21.64
CA GLY A 96 7.32 5.50 20.36
C GLY A 96 5.79 5.56 20.48
N PRO A 97 5.06 5.57 19.36
CA PRO A 97 3.61 5.73 19.37
C PRO A 97 2.99 4.77 20.39
N LYS A 98 2.21 5.36 21.30
CA LYS A 98 1.59 4.69 22.43
C LYS A 98 0.88 3.44 21.92
N ARG A 99 1.34 2.25 22.34
CA ARG A 99 0.70 0.99 21.95
C ARG A 99 -0.73 1.04 22.48
N LEU A 100 -1.72 0.74 21.64
CA LEU A 100 -3.14 0.74 21.99
C LEU A 100 -3.53 -0.34 23.05
N GLY A 101 -2.55 -1.02 23.64
CA GLY A 101 -2.76 -2.02 24.68
C GLY A 101 -1.56 -2.12 25.61
N GLY A 102 -1.83 -2.18 26.91
CA GLY A 102 -0.84 -2.29 27.99
C GLY A 102 -1.04 -1.29 29.13
N ASP A 103 -1.78 -0.21 28.88
CA ASP A 103 -2.13 0.76 29.92
C ASP A 103 -3.25 0.22 30.80
N ASN A 104 -2.88 -0.21 32.02
CA ASN A 104 -3.84 -0.69 33.01
C ASN A 104 -4.53 0.45 33.79
N THR A 105 -4.18 1.71 33.53
CA THR A 105 -4.76 2.88 34.21
C THR A 105 -6.29 2.93 34.10
N ILE A 106 -6.85 2.48 32.98
CA ILE A 106 -8.30 2.40 32.76
C ILE A 106 -8.93 1.29 33.61
N LYS A 107 -8.22 0.17 33.84
CA LYS A 107 -8.70 -0.95 34.67
C LYS A 107 -8.70 -0.62 36.16
N ASP A 108 -7.76 0.22 36.61
CA ASP A 108 -7.69 0.68 37.99
C ASP A 108 -8.79 1.70 38.31
N ALA A 109 -9.18 2.50 37.31
CA ALA A 109 -10.18 3.57 37.47
C ALA A 109 -11.62 3.13 37.20
N LEU A 110 -11.84 2.07 36.39
CA LEU A 110 -13.17 1.68 35.93
C LEU A 110 -13.36 0.17 35.99
N SER A 111 -14.54 -0.25 36.42
CA SER A 111 -14.92 -1.66 36.27
C SER A 111 -15.01 -2.05 34.79
N PRO A 112 -14.79 -3.34 34.45
CA PRO A 112 -14.87 -3.81 33.05
C PRO A 112 -16.19 -3.45 32.36
N ILE A 113 -17.29 -3.42 33.11
CA ILE A 113 -18.63 -3.08 32.60
C ILE A 113 -18.71 -1.59 32.24
N GLN A 114 -18.21 -0.71 33.12
CA GLN A 114 -18.18 0.73 32.87
C GLN A 114 -17.28 1.08 31.69
N ALA A 115 -16.11 0.42 31.59
CA ALA A 115 -15.21 0.60 30.45
C ALA A 115 -15.88 0.15 29.13
N ALA A 116 -16.58 -0.99 29.13
CA ALA A 116 -17.31 -1.47 27.96
C ALA A 116 -18.43 -0.50 27.54
N ALA A 117 -19.16 0.07 28.50
CA ALA A 117 -20.22 1.05 28.23
C ALA A 117 -19.67 2.32 27.58
N ILE A 118 -18.61 2.91 28.14
CA ILE A 118 -17.96 4.12 27.58
C ILE A 118 -17.44 3.86 26.16
N VAL A 119 -16.89 2.68 25.90
CA VAL A 119 -16.41 2.31 24.56
C VAL A 119 -17.58 2.15 23.58
N ALA A 120 -18.70 1.58 24.02
CA ALA A 120 -19.90 1.43 23.17
C ALA A 120 -20.49 2.79 22.78
N GLU A 121 -20.56 3.74 23.70
CA GLU A 121 -21.03 5.11 23.42
C GLU A 121 -20.11 5.84 22.43
N ARG A 122 -18.79 5.71 22.57
CA ARG A 122 -17.82 6.30 21.63
C ARG A 122 -17.96 5.73 20.22
N ARG A 123 -18.14 4.41 20.09
CA ARG A 123 -18.38 3.78 18.78
C ARG A 123 -19.63 4.33 18.08
N LEU A 124 -20.69 4.58 18.84
CA LEU A 124 -21.91 5.16 18.30
C LEU A 124 -21.73 6.61 17.82
N GLN A 125 -20.76 7.35 18.39
CA GLN A 125 -20.42 8.70 17.97
C GLN A 125 -19.44 8.74 16.77
N ASP A 126 -18.56 7.75 16.66
CA ASP A 126 -17.60 7.63 15.56
C ASP A 126 -18.24 7.15 14.24
N ASP A 127 -19.41 6.49 14.30
CA ASP A 127 -20.19 6.04 13.13
C ASP A 127 -21.02 7.16 12.46
N ILE A 128 -20.80 8.42 12.84
CA ILE A 128 -21.42 9.65 12.27
C ILE A 128 -20.39 10.39 11.42
#